data_AF-A0A0N5ALI0-F1
#
_entry.id   AF-A0A0N5ALI0-F1
#
_cell.length_a   1.000
_cell.length_b   1.000
_cell.length_c   1.000
_cell.angle_alpha   90.00
_cell.angle_beta   90.00
_cell.angle_gamma   90.00
#
_symmetry.space_group_name_H-M   'P 1'
#
loop_
_entity.id
_entity.type
_entity.pdbx_description
1 polymer ?
#
loop_
_entity_poly.entity_id
_entity_poly.type
_entity_poly.pdbx_seq_one_letter_code
_entity_poly.pdbx_strand_id
1 'polypeptide(L)'
;MCLHSLLIITIYYALLRLPNAVVQRVDYNHKYPFLEQLKTTHNSDILMSMHGSGLTHLLFLPKWAAVFEIYNCDDVNCYADLARLRGVKYFTWQRQELVKVVYDNGSFINDQPHPKFANYILDKDEFVRLTSEVTFHSTLPFRILVNSKYSKNIEIS
;
A
#
# COMPACT_ATOMS: atom_id res chain seq x y z
N MET A 1 22.15 -10.22 3.47
CA MET A 1 21.35 -9.10 2.94
C MET A 1 19.89 -9.45 3.12
N CYS A 2 19.16 -8.73 3.97
CA CYS A 2 17.79 -9.08 4.33
C CYS A 2 16.83 -8.60 3.23
N LEU A 3 16.15 -9.55 2.62
CA LEU A 3 15.27 -9.44 1.44
C LEU A 3 14.07 -8.47 1.63
N HIS A 4 13.77 -8.08 2.89
CA HIS A 4 12.75 -7.07 3.26
C HIS A 4 13.00 -5.67 2.66
N SER A 5 14.20 -5.36 2.16
CA SER A 5 14.55 -4.04 1.62
C SER A 5 14.21 -3.83 0.14
N LEU A 6 14.16 -4.88 -0.69
CA LEU A 6 14.03 -4.75 -2.15
C LEU A 6 12.62 -4.34 -2.64
N LEU A 7 11.59 -4.65 -1.86
CA LEU A 7 10.20 -4.45 -2.25
C LEU A 7 9.79 -2.99 -2.30
N ILE A 8 9.86 -2.26 -1.17
CA ILE A 8 9.40 -0.86 -1.19
C ILE A 8 10.27 -0.09 -2.15
N ILE A 9 11.53 -0.47 -2.34
CA ILE A 9 12.39 0.09 -3.38
C ILE A 9 11.76 -0.06 -4.77
N THR A 10 11.19 -1.22 -5.12
CA THR A 10 10.60 -1.45 -6.45
C THR A 10 9.27 -0.74 -6.65
N ILE A 11 8.35 -0.80 -5.66
CA ILE A 11 7.10 0.00 -5.66
C ILE A 11 7.46 1.49 -5.74
N TYR A 12 8.41 1.94 -4.92
CA TYR A 12 8.90 3.31 -4.90
C TYR A 12 9.44 3.73 -6.27
N TYR A 13 10.30 2.94 -6.91
CA TYR A 13 10.82 3.24 -8.24
C TYR A 13 9.75 3.19 -9.34
N ALA A 14 8.73 2.34 -9.21
CA ALA A 14 7.59 2.36 -10.13
C ALA A 14 6.81 3.68 -9.99
N LEU A 15 6.53 4.11 -8.77
CA LEU A 15 5.81 5.35 -8.45
C LEU A 15 6.60 6.61 -8.82
N LEU A 16 7.94 6.57 -8.78
CA LEU A 16 8.78 7.68 -9.25
C LEU A 16 8.64 7.96 -10.74
N ARG A 17 8.02 7.08 -11.53
CA ARG A 17 7.68 7.33 -12.93
C ARG A 17 6.48 8.26 -13.09
N LEU A 18 5.68 8.45 -12.04
CA LEU A 18 4.52 9.34 -12.08
C LEU A 18 5.00 10.80 -12.03
N PRO A 19 4.58 11.64 -12.98
CA PRO A 19 4.94 13.06 -12.93
C PRO A 19 4.36 13.69 -11.66
N ASN A 20 5.14 14.57 -11.03
CA ASN A 20 4.75 15.31 -9.81
C ASN A 20 4.50 14.46 -8.55
N ALA A 21 4.81 13.16 -8.57
CA ALA A 21 4.69 12.32 -7.38
C ALA A 21 5.85 12.56 -6.39
N VAL A 22 5.52 12.84 -5.14
CA VAL A 22 6.46 12.84 -4.02
C VAL A 22 6.22 11.58 -3.21
N VAL A 23 7.05 10.56 -3.40
CA VAL A 23 6.87 9.25 -2.76
C VAL A 23 7.64 9.20 -1.44
N GLN A 24 6.98 8.78 -0.37
CA GLN A 24 7.58 8.60 0.95
C GLN A 24 7.29 7.18 1.46
N ARG A 25 8.35 6.44 1.78
CA ARG A 25 8.25 5.18 2.51
C ARG A 25 8.12 5.47 4.01
N VAL A 26 7.23 4.75 4.68
CA VAL A 26 7.11 4.75 6.14
C VAL A 26 7.00 3.34 6.72
N ASP A 27 7.50 3.20 7.94
CA ASP A 27 7.26 2.03 8.79
C ASP A 27 6.65 2.51 10.11
N TYR A 28 5.33 2.32 10.25
CA TYR A 28 4.59 2.70 11.45
C TYR A 28 4.79 1.71 12.59
N ASN A 29 6.01 1.69 13.11
CA ASN A 29 6.44 0.92 14.27
C ASN A 29 6.59 1.84 15.51
N HIS A 30 6.96 1.25 16.65
CA HIS A 30 7.10 1.95 17.94
C HIS A 30 8.23 3.00 17.95
N LYS A 31 9.16 2.96 17.00
CA LYS A 31 10.26 3.92 16.87
C LYS A 31 9.85 5.19 16.11
N TYR A 32 8.70 5.17 15.43
CA TYR A 32 8.15 6.34 14.78
C TYR A 32 7.12 7.00 15.70
N PRO A 33 7.37 8.18 16.30
CA PRO A 33 6.45 8.77 17.26
C PRO A 33 5.04 8.97 16.67
N PHE A 34 4.01 8.60 17.42
CA PHE A 34 2.62 8.59 16.93
C PHE A 34 2.19 9.92 16.31
N LEU A 35 2.53 11.05 16.96
CA LEU A 35 2.22 12.37 16.42
C LEU A 35 2.84 12.61 15.03
N GLU A 36 4.07 12.14 14.81
CA GLU A 36 4.74 12.25 13.51
C GLU A 36 4.12 11.30 12.48
N GLN A 37 3.63 10.13 12.91
CA GLN A 37 2.85 9.25 12.04
C GLN A 37 1.57 9.95 11.56
N LEU A 38 0.85 10.61 12.47
CA LEU A 38 -0.36 11.39 12.15
C LEU A 38 -0.07 12.54 11.21
N LYS A 39 0.94 13.38 11.51
CA LYS A 39 1.35 14.49 10.66
C LYS A 39 1.70 14.01 9.25
N THR A 40 2.44 12.92 9.15
CA THR A 40 2.84 12.37 7.85
C THR A 40 1.64 11.86 7.07
N THR A 41 0.74 11.14 7.74
CA THR A 41 -0.49 10.65 7.13
C THR A 41 -1.39 11.80 6.66
N HIS A 42 -1.60 12.81 7.50
CA HIS A 42 -2.48 13.94 7.22
C HIS A 42 -2.01 14.80 6.04
N ASN A 43 -0.69 14.84 5.81
CA ASN A 43 -0.07 15.59 4.70
C ASN A 43 0.18 14.71 3.47
N SER A 44 -0.61 13.64 3.29
CA SER A 44 -0.51 12.70 2.16
C SER A 44 -1.80 12.63 1.36
N ASP A 45 -1.68 12.48 0.05
CA ASP A 45 -2.80 12.38 -0.89
C ASP A 45 -3.18 10.93 -1.18
N ILE A 46 -2.21 10.02 -1.13
CA ILE A 46 -2.45 8.58 -1.29
C ILE A 46 -1.73 7.81 -0.20
N LEU A 47 -2.46 6.97 0.54
CA LEU A 47 -1.90 5.96 1.44
C LEU A 47 -1.94 4.59 0.75
N MET A 48 -0.81 3.92 0.68
CA MET A 48 -0.69 2.57 0.11
C MET A 48 -0.18 1.60 1.16
N SER A 49 -0.85 0.46 1.33
CA SER A 49 -0.35 -0.63 2.19
C SER A 49 -0.88 -2.00 1.79
N MET A 50 -0.17 -3.05 2.21
CA MET A 50 -0.49 -4.45 1.93
C MET A 50 -1.72 -5.01 2.60
N HIS A 51 -2.16 -4.39 3.70
CA HIS A 51 -3.37 -4.62 4.51
C HIS A 51 -3.02 -4.32 5.98
N GLY A 52 -4.01 -4.45 6.87
CA GLY A 52 -3.79 -4.59 8.32
C GLY A 52 -3.61 -3.27 9.05
N SER A 53 -3.05 -3.32 10.27
CA SER A 53 -3.08 -2.16 11.19
C SER A 53 -2.48 -0.88 10.60
N GLY A 54 -1.55 -1.02 9.65
CA GLY A 54 -0.98 0.10 8.92
C GLY A 54 -1.97 0.91 8.09
N LEU A 55 -3.00 0.27 7.56
CA LEU A 55 -4.03 0.90 6.72
C LEU A 55 -5.08 1.64 7.57
N THR A 56 -5.17 1.38 8.87
CA THR A 56 -6.04 2.13 9.80
C THR A 56 -5.70 3.62 9.87
N HIS A 57 -4.50 4.02 9.45
CA HIS A 57 -4.10 5.42 9.33
C HIS A 57 -4.97 6.19 8.32
N LEU A 58 -5.75 5.50 7.47
CA LEU A 58 -6.73 6.14 6.59
C LEU A 58 -7.69 7.10 7.33
N LEU A 59 -7.92 6.88 8.63
CA LEU A 59 -8.73 7.76 9.48
C LEU A 59 -8.19 9.20 9.55
N PHE A 60 -6.89 9.37 9.41
CA PHE A 60 -6.18 10.66 9.54
C PHE A 60 -5.86 11.32 8.21
N LEU A 61 -6.19 10.67 7.09
CA LEU A 61 -6.05 11.24 5.76
C LEU A 61 -6.93 12.48 5.55
N PRO A 62 -6.52 13.43 4.71
CA PRO A 62 -7.39 14.53 4.32
C PRO A 62 -8.57 14.00 3.48
N LYS A 63 -9.67 14.76 3.44
CA LYS A 63 -10.94 14.30 2.82
C LYS A 63 -10.83 13.99 1.32
N TRP A 64 -9.89 14.61 0.62
CA TRP A 64 -9.66 14.40 -0.81
C TRP A 64 -8.76 13.19 -1.11
N ALA A 65 -8.10 12.63 -0.10
CA ALA A 65 -7.13 11.57 -0.29
C ALA A 65 -7.77 10.24 -0.67
N ALA A 66 -6.90 9.32 -1.08
CA ALA A 66 -7.24 7.98 -1.48
C ALA A 66 -6.39 6.93 -0.76
N VAL A 67 -6.94 5.72 -0.69
CA VAL A 67 -6.29 4.55 -0.09
C VAL A 67 -6.14 3.48 -1.16
N PHE A 68 -4.90 3.07 -1.44
CA PHE A 68 -4.58 1.87 -2.22
C PHE A 68 -4.36 0.70 -1.25
N GLU A 69 -5.28 -0.25 -1.21
CA GLU A 69 -5.04 -1.53 -0.57
C GLU A 69 -4.38 -2.51 -1.55
N ILE A 70 -3.08 -2.76 -1.37
CA ILE A 70 -2.27 -3.55 -2.32
C ILE A 70 -2.69 -5.03 -2.30
N TYR A 71 -3.11 -5.52 -1.14
CA TYR A 71 -3.73 -6.83 -1.01
C TYR A 71 -4.75 -6.75 0.13
N ASN A 72 -5.85 -7.49 0.05
CA ASN A 72 -6.97 -7.37 0.98
C ASN A 72 -7.23 -8.65 1.77
N CYS A 73 -6.35 -9.66 1.66
CA CYS A 73 -6.54 -10.98 2.28
C CYS A 73 -7.89 -11.62 1.93
N ASP A 74 -8.35 -11.42 0.69
CA ASP A 74 -9.64 -11.89 0.18
C ASP A 74 -10.87 -11.27 0.89
N ASP A 75 -10.68 -10.20 1.67
CA ASP A 75 -11.72 -9.40 2.30
C ASP A 75 -11.61 -7.92 1.91
N VAL A 76 -12.12 -7.60 0.73
CA VAL A 76 -12.15 -6.23 0.21
C VAL A 76 -12.97 -5.28 1.10
N ASN A 77 -14.01 -5.81 1.76
CA ASN A 77 -15.00 -4.98 2.43
C ASN A 77 -14.42 -4.32 3.69
N CYS A 78 -13.50 -4.99 4.40
CA CYS A 78 -12.94 -4.51 5.66
C CYS A 78 -12.44 -3.04 5.59
N TYR A 79 -11.56 -2.73 4.64
CA TYR A 79 -11.04 -1.37 4.49
C TYR A 79 -11.81 -0.50 3.50
N ALA A 80 -12.52 -1.11 2.54
CA ALA A 80 -13.41 -0.36 1.66
C ALA A 80 -14.55 0.31 2.44
N ASP A 81 -15.17 -0.41 3.38
CA ASP A 81 -16.22 0.15 4.24
C ASP A 81 -15.68 1.21 5.18
N LEU A 82 -14.49 1.00 5.76
CA LEU A 82 -13.87 1.99 6.63
C LEU A 82 -13.54 3.27 5.87
N ALA A 83 -13.00 3.16 4.65
CA ALA A 83 -12.72 4.29 3.78
C ALA A 83 -14.00 5.03 3.37
N ARG A 84 -15.07 4.28 3.02
CA ARG A 84 -16.39 4.83 2.71
C ARG A 84 -16.99 5.60 3.88
N LEU A 85 -16.92 5.05 5.09
CA LEU A 85 -17.38 5.72 6.32
C LEU A 85 -16.56 6.97 6.63
N ARG A 86 -15.24 6.93 6.40
CA ARG A 86 -14.38 8.10 6.57
C ARG A 86 -14.55 9.15 5.46
N GLY A 87 -15.11 8.77 4.31
CA GLY A 87 -15.28 9.64 3.15
C GLY A 87 -13.97 9.91 2.41
N VAL A 88 -13.07 8.92 2.35
CA VAL A 88 -11.87 8.93 1.49
C VAL A 88 -12.05 7.92 0.36
N LYS A 89 -11.39 8.14 -0.77
CA LYS A 89 -11.46 7.20 -1.89
C LYS A 89 -10.75 5.90 -1.52
N TYR A 90 -11.30 4.77 -1.93
CA TYR A 90 -10.67 3.46 -1.79
C TYR A 90 -10.51 2.82 -3.16
N PHE A 91 -9.37 2.21 -3.39
CA PHE A 91 -9.08 1.46 -4.58
C PHE A 91 -8.11 0.31 -4.29
N THR A 92 -8.21 -0.71 -5.12
CA THR A 92 -7.36 -1.90 -5.13
C THR A 92 -7.29 -2.40 -6.57
N TRP A 93 -6.71 -3.58 -6.79
CA TRP A 93 -6.55 -4.19 -8.10
C TRP A 93 -7.90 -4.41 -8.80
N GLN A 94 -8.03 -3.84 -10.00
CA GLN A 94 -9.15 -4.12 -10.92
C GLN A 94 -9.05 -5.52 -11.53
N ARG A 95 -7.81 -6.01 -11.69
CA ARG A 95 -7.46 -7.33 -12.24
C ARG A 95 -6.70 -8.15 -11.20
N GLN A 96 -7.43 -9.01 -10.50
CA GLN A 96 -6.89 -9.82 -9.38
C GLN A 96 -5.82 -10.81 -9.87
N GLU A 97 -5.91 -11.26 -11.12
CA GLU A 97 -4.95 -12.18 -11.74
C GLU A 97 -3.53 -11.61 -11.89
N LEU A 98 -3.37 -10.29 -11.75
CA LEU A 98 -2.09 -9.58 -11.78
C LEU A 98 -1.42 -9.51 -10.40
N VAL A 99 -2.04 -10.10 -9.39
CA VAL A 99 -1.49 -10.28 -8.04
C VAL A 99 -1.32 -11.77 -7.80
N LYS A 100 -0.07 -12.25 -7.83
CA LYS A 100 0.24 -13.66 -7.57
C LYS A 100 0.75 -13.81 -6.15
N VAL A 101 0.16 -14.75 -5.40
CA VAL A 101 0.63 -15.10 -4.05
C VAL A 101 1.64 -16.23 -4.17
N VAL A 102 2.79 -16.06 -3.51
CA VAL A 102 3.89 -17.02 -3.49
C VAL A 102 4.15 -17.46 -2.06
N TYR A 103 3.87 -18.72 -1.76
CA TYR A 103 4.08 -19.29 -0.43
C TYR A 103 5.50 -19.83 -0.27
N ASP A 104 6.12 -19.51 0.85
CA ASP A 104 7.41 -20.02 1.31
C ASP A 104 7.29 -20.71 2.68
N ASN A 105 8.37 -21.30 3.19
CA ASN A 105 8.36 -22.01 4.48
C ASN A 105 7.84 -21.18 5.67
N GLY A 106 7.97 -19.86 5.65
CA GLY A 106 7.44 -19.02 6.72
C GLY A 106 5.98 -18.59 6.49
N SER A 107 5.38 -18.96 5.37
CA SER A 107 4.04 -18.52 4.96
C SER A 107 2.94 -19.37 5.58
N PHE A 108 3.30 -20.33 6.43
CA PHE A 108 2.41 -21.30 7.04
C PHE A 108 2.23 -21.03 8.53
N ILE A 109 1.00 -21.22 9.02
CA ILE A 109 0.67 -21.27 10.46
C ILE A 109 -0.03 -22.60 10.70
N ASN A 110 0.45 -23.40 11.65
CA ASN A 110 -0.08 -24.73 11.93
C ASN A 110 -0.20 -25.59 10.64
N ASP A 111 0.86 -25.55 9.82
CA ASP A 111 0.95 -26.23 8.52
C ASP A 111 -0.10 -25.82 7.47
N GLN A 112 -0.84 -24.73 7.71
CA GLN A 112 -1.79 -24.15 6.76
C GLN A 112 -1.22 -22.88 6.12
N PRO A 113 -1.30 -22.72 4.79
CA PRO A 113 -0.84 -21.50 4.13
C PRO A 113 -1.67 -20.31 4.59
N HIS A 114 -1.00 -19.22 4.94
CA HIS A 114 -1.63 -18.02 5.45
C HIS A 114 -1.19 -16.80 4.62
N PRO A 115 -2.09 -16.22 3.79
CA PRO A 115 -1.75 -15.15 2.83
C PRO A 115 -1.00 -13.96 3.44
N LYS A 116 -1.38 -13.52 4.64
CA LYS A 116 -0.68 -12.47 5.42
C LYS A 116 0.85 -12.65 5.50
N PHE A 117 1.34 -13.89 5.48
CA PHE A 117 2.76 -14.21 5.63
C PHE A 117 3.41 -14.69 4.34
N ALA A 118 2.66 -14.67 3.23
CA ALA A 118 3.13 -15.00 1.90
C ALA A 118 3.89 -13.85 1.23
N ASN A 119 4.59 -14.19 0.15
CA ASN A 119 5.19 -13.23 -0.77
C ASN A 119 4.21 -12.94 -1.91
N TYR A 120 4.42 -11.85 -2.65
CA TYR A 120 3.54 -11.48 -3.77
C TYR A 120 4.34 -11.14 -5.03
N ILE A 121 3.76 -11.34 -6.20
CA ILE A 121 4.27 -10.81 -7.46
C ILE A 121 3.19 -9.91 -8.03
N LEU A 122 3.54 -8.66 -8.32
CA LEU A 122 2.62 -7.62 -8.79
C LEU A 122 3.00 -7.17 -10.19
N ASP A 123 2.01 -6.89 -11.03
CA ASP A 123 2.24 -6.24 -12.32
C ASP A 123 2.58 -4.75 -12.15
N LYS A 124 3.74 -4.34 -12.66
CA LYS A 124 4.22 -2.96 -12.52
C LYS A 124 3.31 -1.93 -13.18
N ASP A 125 2.94 -2.21 -14.40
CA ASP A 125 2.35 -1.22 -15.28
C ASP A 125 0.89 -1.02 -14.90
N GLU A 126 0.22 -2.08 -14.45
CA GLU A 126 -1.09 -2.00 -13.83
C GLU A 126 -1.04 -1.18 -12.53
N PHE A 127 -0.06 -1.43 -11.66
CA PHE A 127 0.07 -0.68 -10.41
C PHE A 127 0.23 0.84 -10.66
N VAL A 128 1.08 1.21 -11.63
CA VAL A 128 1.28 2.60 -12.05
C VAL A 128 0.02 3.17 -12.69
N ARG A 129 -0.65 2.41 -13.57
CA ARG A 129 -1.90 2.84 -14.22
C ARG A 129 -2.99 3.14 -13.19
N LEU A 130 -3.26 2.21 -12.27
CA LEU A 130 -4.26 2.37 -11.21
C LEU A 130 -3.94 3.59 -10.33
N THR A 131 -2.67 3.78 -9.99
CA THR A 131 -2.26 4.97 -9.23
C THR A 131 -2.48 6.25 -10.03
N SER A 132 -2.18 6.26 -11.33
CA SER A 132 -2.36 7.43 -12.19
C SER A 132 -3.82 7.86 -12.37
N GLU A 133 -4.77 6.91 -12.37
CA GLU A 133 -6.20 7.22 -12.46
C GLU A 133 -6.70 8.00 -11.25
N VAL A 134 -6.11 7.76 -10.08
CA VAL A 134 -6.46 8.45 -8.84
C VAL A 134 -5.84 9.85 -8.76
N THR A 135 -4.74 10.07 -9.47
CA THR A 135 -3.98 11.34 -9.45
C THR A 135 -4.37 12.29 -10.58
N PHE A 136 -5.25 11.86 -11.50
CA PHE A 136 -5.65 12.66 -12.65
C PHE A 136 -6.24 14.02 -12.22
N HIS A 137 -5.73 15.09 -12.84
CA HIS A 137 -6.03 16.54 -12.67
C HIS A 137 -5.14 17.38 -11.74
N SER A 138 -4.15 16.83 -11.03
CA SER A 138 -3.24 17.69 -10.25
C SER A 138 -2.00 18.15 -11.06
N THR A 139 -1.93 19.44 -11.37
CA THR A 139 -0.69 20.10 -11.82
C THR A 139 0.29 20.35 -10.67
N LEU A 140 -0.15 20.11 -9.42
CA LEU A 140 0.64 20.28 -8.20
C LEU A 140 1.28 18.95 -7.77
N PRO A 141 2.43 19.01 -7.06
CA PRO A 141 3.00 17.83 -6.42
C PRO A 141 2.00 17.15 -5.50
N PHE A 142 1.87 15.82 -5.61
CA PHE A 142 1.02 15.02 -4.74
C PHE A 142 1.85 13.98 -4.00
N ARG A 143 1.54 13.75 -2.72
CA ARG A 143 2.36 12.93 -1.83
C ARG A 143 1.77 11.53 -1.69
N ILE A 144 2.57 10.54 -2.07
CA ILE A 144 2.24 9.12 -1.93
C ILE A 144 2.99 8.58 -0.73
N LEU A 145 2.26 7.94 0.17
CA LEU A 145 2.77 7.32 1.38
C LEU A 145 2.69 5.80 1.25
N VAL A 146 3.82 5.13 1.23
CA VAL A 146 3.91 3.66 1.12
C VAL A 146 4.30 3.08 2.47
N ASN A 147 3.38 2.36 3.11
CA ASN A 147 3.61 1.73 4.41
C ASN A 147 4.12 0.30 4.27
N SER A 148 5.27 0.02 4.89
CA SER A 148 6.04 -1.22 4.72
C SER A 148 5.81 -2.34 5.73
N LYS A 149 4.83 -2.24 6.63
CA LYS A 149 4.83 -3.04 7.88
C LYS A 149 4.61 -4.57 7.75
N TYR A 150 4.22 -5.14 6.61
CA TYR A 150 3.82 -6.58 6.58
C TYR A 150 4.14 -7.41 5.33
N SER A 151 5.05 -6.97 4.48
CA SER A 151 5.43 -7.75 3.30
C SER A 151 6.78 -8.43 3.50
N LYS A 152 6.81 -9.77 3.53
CA LYS A 152 8.08 -10.51 3.57
C LYS A 152 8.93 -10.21 2.35
N ASN A 153 8.37 -10.39 1.15
CA ASN A 153 8.91 -10.02 -0.14
C ASN A 153 7.78 -9.82 -1.14
N ILE A 154 7.91 -8.84 -2.01
CA ILE A 154 7.03 -8.69 -3.15
C ILE A 154 7.89 -8.30 -4.34
N GLU A 155 7.74 -9.04 -5.42
CA GLU A 155 8.41 -8.77 -6.69
C GLU A 155 7.45 -8.01 -7.60
N ILE A 156 7.99 -7.10 -8.40
CA ILE A 156 7.23 -6.45 -9.45
C ILE A 156 7.80 -6.93 -10.78
N SER A 157 6.98 -7.61 -11.58
CA SER A 157 7.33 -8.06 -12.94
C SER A 157 7.12 -6.95 -13.96
#